data_AF-A0A9D1U8Y5-F1
#
_entry.id   AF-A0A9D1U8Y5-F1
#
_cell.length_a   1.000
_cell.length_b   1.000
_cell.length_c   1.000
_cell.angle_alpha   90.00
_cell.angle_beta   90.00
_cell.angle_gamma   90.00
#
_symmetry.space_group_name_H-M   'P 1'
#
loop_
_entity.id
_entity.type
_entity.pdbx_description
1 polymer ?
#
loop_
_entity_poly.entity_id
_entity_poly.type
_entity_poly.pdbx_seq_one_letter_code
_entity_poly.pdbx_strand_id
1 'polypeptide(L)'
;MSVTVEAFRAAFPEFADVPDAAVAGALETAALLWSPGRLGTFWERIVMLSVAHRLAVRFNIAGALKAAGMKGAEAGVVNSQSASTSSLSV
;
A
#
# COMPACT_ATOMS: atom_id res chain seq x y z
N MET A 1 19.75 -1.14 1.03
CA MET A 1 18.92 -1.88 0.07
C MET A 1 17.55 -1.24 0.07
N SER A 2 17.10 -0.75 -1.07
CA SER A 2 15.81 -0.08 -1.22
C SER A 2 15.09 -0.68 -2.43
N VAL A 3 13.90 -1.23 -2.22
CA VAL A 3 13.06 -1.72 -3.31
C VAL A 3 12.39 -0.51 -3.97
N THR A 4 12.61 -0.30 -5.26
CA THR A 4 11.98 0.79 -6.02
C THR A 4 10.68 0.36 -6.66
N VAL A 5 9.86 1.33 -7.06
CA VAL A 5 8.64 1.08 -7.85
C VAL A 5 9.01 0.41 -9.17
N GLU A 6 10.07 0.85 -9.86
CA GLU A 6 10.49 0.22 -11.13
C GLU A 6 10.91 -1.24 -10.94
N ALA A 7 11.66 -1.55 -9.87
CA ALA A 7 12.06 -2.92 -9.57
C ALA A 7 10.84 -3.80 -9.27
N PHE A 8 9.86 -3.28 -8.52
CA PHE A 8 8.60 -3.97 -8.27
C PHE A 8 7.82 -4.24 -9.58
N ARG A 9 7.74 -3.26 -10.48
CA ARG A 9 7.08 -3.39 -11.78
C ARG A 9 7.72 -4.43 -12.68
N ALA A 10 9.04 -4.45 -12.72
CA ALA A 10 9.78 -5.46 -13.47
C ALA A 10 9.50 -6.87 -12.93
N ALA A 11 9.32 -7.01 -11.61
CA ALA A 11 9.04 -8.29 -10.96
C ALA A 11 7.57 -8.74 -11.08
N PHE A 12 6.61 -7.79 -11.11
CA PHE A 12 5.17 -8.05 -11.18
C PHE A 12 4.49 -7.13 -12.20
N PRO A 13 4.63 -7.43 -13.50
CA PRO A 13 4.08 -6.60 -14.57
C PRO A 13 2.56 -6.50 -14.55
N GLU A 14 1.85 -7.46 -13.93
CA GLU A 14 0.39 -7.45 -13.79
C GLU A 14 -0.16 -6.25 -13.00
N PHE A 15 0.69 -5.56 -12.23
CA PHE A 15 0.29 -4.36 -11.51
C PHE A 15 0.56 -3.06 -12.28
N ALA A 16 1.02 -3.10 -13.55
CA ALA A 16 1.47 -1.91 -14.30
C ALA A 16 0.55 -0.68 -14.17
N ASP A 17 -0.77 -0.88 -14.14
CA ASP A 17 -1.77 0.20 -14.08
C ASP A 17 -2.06 0.75 -12.66
N VAL A 18 -1.43 0.20 -11.62
CA VAL A 18 -1.57 0.72 -10.25
C VAL A 18 -0.88 2.08 -10.16
N PRO A 19 -1.44 3.12 -9.50
CA PRO A 19 -0.72 4.38 -9.35
C PRO A 19 0.62 4.21 -8.59
N ASP A 20 1.69 4.83 -9.07
CA ASP A 20 3.03 4.73 -8.47
C ASP A 20 3.06 5.11 -7.00
N ALA A 21 2.33 6.17 -6.62
CA ALA A 21 2.21 6.59 -5.23
C ALA A 21 1.62 5.49 -4.32
N ALA A 22 0.69 4.69 -4.83
CA ALA A 22 0.09 3.58 -4.09
C ALA A 22 1.08 2.42 -3.93
N VAL A 23 1.88 2.14 -4.96
CA VAL A 23 2.95 1.12 -4.89
C VAL A 23 4.06 1.57 -3.95
N ALA A 24 4.51 2.82 -4.05
CA ALA A 24 5.54 3.40 -3.20
C ALA A 24 5.15 3.36 -1.72
N GLY A 25 3.94 3.82 -1.36
CA GLY A 25 3.47 3.76 0.02
C GLY A 25 3.32 2.34 0.56
N ALA A 26 2.93 1.38 -0.29
CA ALA A 26 2.87 -0.03 0.10
C ALA A 26 4.26 -0.63 0.32
N LEU A 27 5.24 -0.31 -0.52
CA LEU A 27 6.64 -0.73 -0.37
C LEU A 27 7.25 -0.15 0.90
N GLU A 28 7.03 1.13 1.19
CA GLU A 28 7.48 1.78 2.44
C GLU A 28 6.89 1.07 3.66
N THR A 29 5.57 0.84 3.66
CA THR A 29 4.90 0.13 4.76
C THR A 29 5.47 -1.28 4.93
N ALA A 30 5.66 -2.03 3.84
CA ALA A 30 6.21 -3.39 3.89
C ALA A 30 7.67 -3.41 4.36
N ALA A 31 8.48 -2.42 3.97
CA ALA A 31 9.86 -2.27 4.41
C ALA A 31 9.97 -2.01 5.92
N LEU A 32 8.99 -1.33 6.52
CA LEU A 32 8.92 -1.12 7.98
C LEU A 32 8.51 -2.40 8.74
N LEU A 33 7.62 -3.20 8.16
CA LEU A 33 7.13 -4.44 8.77
C LEU A 33 8.18 -5.56 8.77
N TRP A 34 8.97 -5.64 7.70
CA TRP A 34 9.97 -6.69 7.51
C TRP A 34 11.34 -6.18 7.88
N SER A 35 11.98 -6.78 8.89
CA SER A 35 13.33 -6.38 9.30
C SER A 35 14.41 -6.93 8.35
N PRO A 36 15.26 -6.07 7.74
CA PRO A 36 16.35 -6.54 6.88
C PRO A 36 17.40 -7.34 7.65
N GLY A 37 17.67 -6.99 8.91
CA GLY A 37 18.62 -7.73 9.76
C GLY A 37 18.21 -9.17 10.04
N ARG A 38 16.90 -9.47 9.99
CA ARG A 38 16.37 -10.83 10.17
C ARG A 38 16.35 -11.63 8.87
N LEU A 39 16.05 -10.99 7.75
CA LEU A 39 15.78 -11.65 6.48
C LEU A 39 16.97 -11.68 5.52
N GLY A 40 18.00 -10.86 5.76
CA GLY A 40 19.21 -10.81 4.95
C GLY A 40 18.90 -10.60 3.47
N THR A 41 19.48 -11.45 2.61
CA THR A 41 19.33 -11.38 1.15
C THR A 41 17.91 -11.62 0.65
N PHE A 42 17.05 -12.26 1.44
CA PHE A 42 15.66 -12.51 1.06
C PHE A 42 14.74 -11.31 1.29
N TRP A 43 15.21 -10.29 2.03
CA TRP A 43 14.38 -9.19 2.47
C TRP A 43 13.64 -8.51 1.32
N GLU A 44 14.33 -8.16 0.24
CA GLU A 44 13.72 -7.46 -0.91
C GLU A 44 12.61 -8.30 -1.55
N ARG A 45 12.84 -9.62 -1.72
CA ARG A 45 11.87 -10.57 -2.25
C ARG A 45 10.62 -10.64 -1.37
N ILE A 46 10.79 -10.66 -0.05
CA ILE A 46 9.68 -10.73 0.92
C ILE A 46 8.87 -9.43 0.92
N VAL A 47 9.52 -8.27 0.89
CA VAL A 47 8.85 -6.96 0.77
C VAL A 47 8.01 -6.92 -0.51
N MET A 48 8.62 -7.27 -1.65
CA MET A 48 7.99 -7.31 -2.96
C MET A 48 6.77 -8.25 -3.00
N LEU A 49 6.90 -9.48 -2.50
CA LEU A 49 5.79 -10.45 -2.44
C LEU A 49 4.66 -9.98 -1.52
N SER A 50 4.99 -9.33 -0.40
CA SER A 50 4.00 -8.81 0.54
C SER A 50 3.15 -7.71 -0.10
N VAL A 51 3.78 -6.82 -0.86
CA VAL A 51 3.07 -5.76 -1.60
C VAL A 51 2.22 -6.36 -2.71
N ALA A 52 2.75 -7.27 -3.52
CA ALA A 52 1.99 -7.95 -4.57
C ALA A 52 0.75 -8.66 -4.00
N HIS A 53 0.92 -9.40 -2.90
CA HIS A 53 -0.19 -10.08 -2.22
C HIS A 53 -1.24 -9.09 -1.72
N ARG A 54 -0.82 -8.02 -1.03
CA ARG A 54 -1.73 -6.98 -0.54
C ARG A 54 -2.54 -6.34 -1.67
N LEU A 55 -1.89 -6.00 -2.78
CA LEU A 55 -2.56 -5.40 -3.95
C LEU A 55 -3.56 -6.37 -4.57
N ALA A 56 -3.17 -7.63 -4.79
CA ALA A 56 -4.05 -8.66 -5.34
C ALA A 56 -5.30 -8.87 -4.46
N VAL A 57 -5.12 -8.99 -3.14
CA VAL A 57 -6.25 -9.12 -2.19
C VAL A 57 -7.16 -7.90 -2.26
N ARG A 58 -6.59 -6.68 -2.29
CA ARG A 58 -7.38 -5.44 -2.34
C ARG A 58 -8.18 -5.31 -3.63
N PHE A 59 -7.60 -5.69 -4.78
CA PHE A 59 -8.31 -5.71 -6.06
C PHE A 59 -9.41 -6.75 -6.09
N ASN A 60 -9.15 -7.95 -5.57
CA ASN A 60 -10.18 -9.01 -5.48
C ASN A 60 -11.36 -8.57 -4.60
N ILE A 61 -11.09 -7.95 -3.45
CA ILE A 61 -12.12 -7.39 -2.58
C ILE A 61 -12.90 -6.29 -3.31
N ALA A 62 -12.21 -5.35 -3.97
CA ALA A 62 -12.86 -4.28 -4.71
C ALA A 62 -13.76 -4.81 -5.84
N GLY A 63 -13.30 -5.84 -6.56
CA GLY A 63 -14.07 -6.54 -7.58
C GLY A 63 -15.31 -7.23 -7.01
N ALA A 64 -15.16 -7.95 -5.89
CA ALA A 64 -16.27 -8.62 -5.20
C ALA A 64 -17.32 -7.63 -4.68
N LEU A 65 -16.89 -6.52 -4.07
CA LEU A 65 -17.80 -5.45 -3.60
C LEU A 65 -18.56 -4.83 -4.77
N LYS A 66 -17.86 -4.52 -5.88
CA LYS A 66 -18.48 -4.00 -7.10
C LYS A 66 -19.51 -4.98 -7.68
N ALA A 67 -19.19 -6.28 -7.73
CA ALA A 67 -20.11 -7.33 -8.19
C ALA A 67 -21.35 -7.47 -7.28
N ALA A 68 -21.20 -7.26 -5.98
CA ALA A 68 -22.28 -7.24 -5.00
C ALA A 68 -23.12 -5.94 -5.02
N GLY A 69 -22.82 -4.98 -5.90
CA GLY A 69 -23.49 -3.68 -5.94
C GLY A 69 -23.16 -2.77 -4.76
N MET A 70 -22.15 -3.11 -3.96
CA MET A 70 -21.67 -2.29 -2.86
C MET A 70 -20.68 -1.26 -3.41
N LYS A 71 -20.94 0.03 -3.17
CA LYS A 71 -19.92 1.06 -3.43
C LYS A 71 -18.70 0.72 -2.58
N GLY A 72 -17.56 0.44 -3.23
CA GLY A 72 -16.30 0.22 -2.54
C GLY A 72 -16.04 1.39 -1.59
N ALA A 73 -15.45 1.12 -0.43
CA ALA A 73 -14.99 2.19 0.45
C ALA A 73 -14.02 3.05 -0.36
N GLU A 74 -14.50 4.19 -0.87
CA GLU A 74 -13.64 5.24 -1.41
C GLU A 74 -12.61 5.47 -0.31
N ALA A 75 -11.35 5.18 -0.60
CA ALA A 75 -10.25 5.56 0.26
C ALA A 75 -10.21 7.09 0.17
N GLY A 76 -11.15 7.73 0.86
CA GLY A 76 -11.25 9.15 0.98
C GLY A 76 -9.90 9.62 1.45
N VAL A 77 -9.37 10.61 0.73
CA VAL A 77 -8.33 11.49 1.24
C VAL A 77 -8.81 11.93 2.62
N VAL A 78 -8.29 11.28 3.66
CA VAL A 78 -8.31 11.83 5.01
C VAL A 78 -7.37 13.01 4.94
N ASN A 79 -7.91 14.14 4.47
CA ASN A 79 -7.32 15.42 4.75
C ASN A 79 -7.35 15.52 6.27
N SER A 80 -6.19 15.35 6.91
CA SER A 80 -6.01 15.68 8.32
C SER A 80 -6.21 17.18 8.47
N GLN A 81 -7.45 17.66 8.37
CA GLN A 81 -7.84 18.88 9.03
C GLN A 81 -7.76 18.57 10.51
N SER A 82 -6.58 18.84 11.06
CA SER A 82 -6.36 19.03 12.48
C SER A 82 -7.57 19.80 13.03
N ALA A 83 -8.32 19.18 13.94
CA ALA A 83 -9.40 19.83 14.66
C ALA A 83 -8.78 20.84 15.64
N SER A 84 -8.20 21.90 15.11
CA SER A 84 -7.61 23.00 15.85
C SER A 84 -8.62 24.14 15.93
N THR A 85 -9.77 23.91 16.54
CA THR A 85 -10.66 24.98 17.00
C THR A 85 -11.41 24.54 18.25
N SER A 86 -10.73 24.62 19.39
CA SER A 86 -11.32 25.03 20.65
C SER A 86 -10.16 25.41 21.57
N SER A 87 -9.75 26.66 21.42
CA SER A 87 -8.98 27.40 22.42
C SER A 87 -9.58 27.16 23.80
N LEU A 88 -8.77 26.60 24.72
CA LEU A 88 -9.03 26.66 26.15
C LEU A 88 -9.11 28.13 26.55
N SER A 89 -10.31 28.61 26.84
CA SER A 89 -10.57 29.90 27.47
C SER A 89 -11.89 29.79 28.23
N VAL A 90 -11.80 29.31 29.47
CA VAL A 90 -12.09 29.98 30.76
C VAL A 90 -11.89 28.95 31.87
#